data_AF-A0A2T2ZMA4-F1
#
_entry.id   AF-A0A2T2ZMA4-F1
#
_cell.length_a   1.000
_cell.length_b   1.000
_cell.length_c   1.000
_cell.angle_alpha   90.00
_cell.angle_beta   90.00
_cell.angle_gamma   90.00
#
_symmetry.space_group_name_H-M   'P 1'
#
loop_
_entity.id
_entity.type
_entity.pdbx_description
1 polymer ?
#
loop_
_entity_poly.entity_id
_entity_poly.type
_entity_poly.pdbx_seq_one_letter_code
_entity_poly.pdbx_strand_id
1 'polypeptide(L)'
;MPTLTTFPYPELDEREDDHWSGAQVSDDELRALSLGAFYSARWDAFHDALLLGPEREHPLGDRRELAIDTLTGAWGITDGTEAMASMEQLLDGMHAPLYALVHPLVNAALNSPERDRFGERADRHRAFLRQVGAFRGMDNPEALVRDYDIWSQAIKLDLTGHLVQPLPADIQAWDLARVVAVARMAFTAGYLEADTAWDYVMRALPPAQKRYRNWRQFGDAYLTGWTYWQACEDMAVLKSGGTDRRLELVRLWMRPTSPWRRIALQGE
;
A
#
# COMPACT_ATOMS: atom_id res chain seq x y z
N MET A 1 32.48 -11.55 12.19
CA MET A 1 31.29 -10.70 11.99
C MET A 1 31.23 -10.36 10.52
N PRO A 2 30.23 -10.83 9.74
CA PRO A 2 30.10 -10.35 8.37
C PRO A 2 29.80 -8.86 8.44
N THR A 3 30.61 -8.07 7.73
CA THR A 3 30.43 -6.62 7.61
C THR A 3 29.03 -6.36 7.06
N LEU A 4 28.16 -5.76 7.86
CA LEU A 4 26.84 -5.32 7.40
C LEU A 4 27.08 -4.42 6.19
N THR A 5 26.57 -4.83 5.04
CA THR A 5 26.75 -4.09 3.79
C THR A 5 25.96 -2.80 3.95
N THR A 6 26.64 -1.68 4.17
CA THR A 6 25.99 -0.39 4.34
C THR A 6 25.12 -0.09 3.12
N PHE A 7 24.03 0.65 3.31
CA PHE A 7 23.21 1.09 2.19
C PHE A 7 24.12 1.76 1.14
N PRO A 8 24.09 1.32 -0.13
CA PRO A 8 25.15 1.65 -1.09
C PRO A 8 25.11 3.11 -1.56
N TYR A 9 24.15 3.90 -1.10
CA TYR A 9 24.01 5.31 -1.38
C TYR A 9 23.86 6.10 -0.07
N PRO A 10 24.93 6.31 0.71
CA PRO A 10 24.88 7.03 1.99
C PRO A 10 24.27 8.43 1.86
N GLU A 11 24.51 9.10 0.74
CA GLU A 11 23.94 10.40 0.38
C GLU A 11 22.41 10.37 0.21
N LEU A 12 21.85 9.21 -0.09
CA LEU A 12 20.41 8.99 -0.22
C LEU A 12 19.81 8.46 1.08
N ASP A 13 20.62 8.22 2.12
CA ASP A 13 20.19 7.55 3.33
C ASP A 13 20.86 8.09 4.60
N GLU A 14 20.33 9.21 5.09
CA GLU A 14 20.68 9.80 6.40
C GLU A 14 19.71 9.39 7.53
N ARG A 15 18.84 8.40 7.29
CA ARG A 15 17.83 8.01 8.28
C ARG A 15 18.40 7.03 9.29
N GLU A 16 17.83 7.03 10.48
CA GLU A 16 18.09 5.98 11.48
C GLU A 16 17.85 4.58 10.90
N ASP A 17 18.54 3.60 11.49
CA ASP A 17 18.32 2.18 11.22
C ASP A 17 16.87 1.79 11.53
N ASP A 18 16.38 0.74 10.85
CA ASP A 18 15.07 0.16 11.16
C ASP A 18 14.99 -0.29 12.63
N HIS A 19 13.90 0.07 13.33
CA HIS A 19 13.74 -0.22 14.76
C HIS A 19 13.17 -1.61 15.04
N TRP A 20 13.68 -2.23 16.10
CA TRP A 20 13.30 -3.57 16.55
C TRP A 20 13.09 -3.52 18.06
N SER A 21 11.96 -4.03 18.54
CA SER A 21 11.63 -4.10 19.96
C SER A 21 12.39 -5.24 20.67
N GLY A 22 12.85 -6.24 19.92
CA GLY A 22 13.42 -7.47 20.48
C GLY A 22 12.36 -8.50 20.89
N ALA A 23 11.10 -8.26 20.54
CA ALA A 23 10.01 -9.22 20.73
C ALA A 23 10.31 -10.54 20.01
N GLN A 24 9.95 -11.64 20.65
CA GLN A 24 10.07 -12.98 20.06
C GLN A 24 8.78 -13.27 19.29
N VAL A 25 8.80 -13.02 17.98
CA VAL A 25 7.74 -13.41 17.05
C VAL A 25 8.22 -14.58 16.19
N SER A 26 7.29 -15.43 15.78
CA SER A 26 7.54 -16.48 14.80
C SER A 26 7.88 -15.88 13.43
N ASP A 27 8.48 -16.69 12.55
CA ASP A 27 8.79 -16.26 11.19
C ASP A 27 7.54 -15.82 10.41
N ASP A 28 6.40 -16.50 10.62
CA ASP A 28 5.14 -16.15 9.95
C ASP A 28 4.55 -14.84 10.47
N GLU A 29 4.60 -14.62 11.78
CA GLU A 29 4.22 -13.33 12.37
C GLU A 29 5.13 -12.19 11.86
N LEU A 30 6.44 -12.43 11.77
CA LEU A 30 7.37 -11.46 11.21
C LEU A 30 7.09 -11.19 9.73
N ARG A 31 6.82 -12.23 8.92
CA ARG A 31 6.41 -12.07 7.51
C ARG A 31 5.12 -11.26 7.40
N ALA A 32 4.13 -11.54 8.25
CA ALA A 32 2.85 -10.84 8.24
C ALA A 32 3.01 -9.36 8.62
N LEU A 33 3.74 -9.05 9.70
CA LEU A 33 4.10 -7.67 10.06
C LEU A 33 4.86 -6.96 8.94
N SER A 34 5.75 -7.68 8.24
CA SER A 34 6.55 -7.16 7.14
C SER A 34 5.73 -6.68 5.93
N LEU A 35 4.47 -7.11 5.77
CA LEU A 35 3.58 -6.54 4.75
C LEU A 35 3.33 -5.04 5.00
N GLY A 36 3.31 -4.62 6.27
CA GLY A 36 3.16 -3.24 6.72
C GLY A 36 4.49 -2.47 6.86
N ALA A 37 5.63 -3.04 6.45
CA ALA A 37 6.96 -2.47 6.71
C ALA A 37 7.14 -1.04 6.19
N PHE A 38 6.48 -0.67 5.08
CA PHE A 38 6.49 0.71 4.59
C PHE A 38 5.92 1.70 5.60
N TYR A 39 4.82 1.34 6.26
CA TYR A 39 4.22 2.17 7.30
C TYR A 39 5.10 2.21 8.53
N SER A 40 5.66 1.07 8.93
CA SER A 40 6.61 1.02 10.05
C SER A 40 7.81 1.92 9.82
N ALA A 41 8.42 1.89 8.63
CA ALA A 41 9.55 2.75 8.31
C ALA A 41 9.18 4.24 8.31
N ARG A 42 8.00 4.61 7.81
CA ARG A 42 7.55 6.01 7.74
C ARG A 42 7.04 6.58 9.05
N TRP A 43 6.50 5.72 9.92
CA TRP A 43 6.11 6.11 11.26
C TRP A 43 7.26 6.02 12.24
N ASP A 44 8.37 5.41 11.85
CA ASP A 44 9.48 5.10 12.73
C ASP A 44 9.01 4.16 13.86
N ALA A 45 8.37 3.06 13.44
CA ALA A 45 7.78 2.05 14.30
C ALA A 45 8.57 0.73 14.24
N PHE A 46 8.49 -0.06 15.31
CA PHE A 46 9.05 -1.41 15.37
C PHE A 46 8.54 -2.29 14.24
N HIS A 47 9.41 -3.12 13.69
CA HIS A 47 9.06 -4.08 12.63
C HIS A 47 8.64 -5.46 13.18
N ASP A 48 8.78 -5.70 14.48
CA ASP A 48 8.58 -6.99 15.17
C ASP A 48 7.52 -6.96 16.28
N ALA A 49 6.67 -5.92 16.34
CA ALA A 49 5.64 -5.80 17.37
C ALA A 49 4.33 -5.23 16.82
N LEU A 50 3.20 -5.67 17.39
CA LEU A 50 1.90 -5.05 17.10
C LEU A 50 1.86 -3.59 17.53
N LEU A 51 2.28 -3.31 18.77
CA LEU A 51 2.35 -1.97 19.32
C LEU A 51 3.25 -1.11 18.43
N LEU A 52 2.74 0.05 18.03
CA LEU A 52 3.58 1.06 17.40
C LEU A 52 4.46 1.65 18.49
N GLY A 53 5.78 1.51 18.34
CA GLY A 53 6.79 2.10 19.21
C GLY A 53 8.10 2.23 18.45
N PRO A 54 9.16 2.86 18.97
CA PRO A 54 9.27 3.34 20.34
C PRO A 54 8.33 4.51 20.63
N GLU A 55 7.98 4.68 21.92
CA GLU A 55 7.37 5.94 22.39
C GLU A 55 8.35 7.08 22.20
N ARG A 56 7.86 8.21 21.68
CA ARG A 56 8.66 9.42 21.47
C ARG A 56 7.87 10.63 21.91
N GLU A 57 8.56 11.60 22.52
CA GLU A 57 7.99 12.93 22.72
C GLU A 57 7.68 13.53 21.35
N HIS A 58 6.40 13.66 21.03
CA HIS A 58 5.93 14.28 19.80
C HIS A 58 5.01 15.47 20.15
N PRO A 59 5.10 16.62 19.48
CA PRO A 59 4.29 17.80 19.81
C PRO A 59 2.78 17.59 19.72
N LEU A 60 2.36 16.56 18.96
CA LEU A 60 0.95 16.21 18.75
C LEU A 60 0.43 15.13 19.71
N GLY A 61 1.26 14.57 20.59
CA GLY A 61 0.81 13.55 21.54
C GLY A 61 1.73 12.33 21.64
N ASP A 62 1.36 11.39 22.51
CA ASP A 62 2.01 10.08 22.59
C ASP A 62 1.64 9.20 21.38
N ARG A 63 2.20 7.98 21.31
CA ARG A 63 1.98 7.10 20.16
C ARG A 63 0.53 6.65 20.02
N ARG A 64 -0.21 6.58 21.13
CA ARG A 64 -1.62 6.26 21.16
C ARG A 64 -2.45 7.38 20.57
N GLU A 65 -2.20 8.64 20.96
CA GLU A 65 -2.88 9.82 20.43
C GLU A 65 -2.65 9.95 18.91
N LEU A 66 -1.40 9.78 18.45
CA LEU A 66 -1.06 9.79 17.02
C LEU A 66 -1.78 8.69 16.21
N ALA A 67 -1.94 7.49 16.80
CA ALA A 67 -2.68 6.41 16.17
C ALA A 67 -4.18 6.74 16.05
N ILE A 68 -4.78 7.30 17.10
CA ILE A 68 -6.18 7.75 17.12
C ILE A 68 -6.41 8.85 16.09
N ASP A 69 -5.54 9.85 16.03
CA ASP A 69 -5.62 10.96 15.08
C ASP A 69 -5.52 10.47 13.63
N THR A 70 -4.63 9.51 13.36
CA THR A 70 -4.48 8.93 12.02
C THR A 70 -5.70 8.11 11.63
N LEU A 71 -6.22 7.28 12.55
CA LEU A 71 -7.44 6.50 12.33
C LEU A 71 -8.64 7.42 12.07
N THR A 72 -8.82 8.45 12.89
CA THR A 72 -9.96 9.37 12.74
C THR A 72 -9.82 10.21 11.49
N GLY A 73 -8.66 10.83 11.27
CA GLY A 73 -8.44 11.81 10.21
C GLY A 73 -8.29 11.22 8.81
N ALA A 74 -7.55 10.11 8.68
CA ALA A 74 -7.27 9.51 7.37
C ALA A 74 -8.23 8.36 7.01
N TRP A 75 -8.84 7.72 8.01
CA TRP A 75 -9.69 6.56 7.81
C TRP A 75 -11.16 6.77 8.23
N GLY A 76 -11.45 7.80 9.02
CA GLY A 76 -12.76 7.95 9.65
C GLY A 76 -13.09 6.85 10.66
N ILE A 77 -12.08 6.15 11.18
CA ILE A 77 -12.23 5.06 12.15
C ILE A 77 -12.14 5.65 13.55
N THR A 78 -13.17 5.42 14.36
CA THR A 78 -13.29 5.93 15.73
C THR A 78 -13.46 4.83 16.78
N ASP A 79 -13.67 3.59 16.36
CA ASP A 79 -13.75 2.44 17.25
C ASP A 79 -13.26 1.11 16.60
N GLY A 80 -13.28 0.04 17.39
CA GLY A 80 -12.86 -1.29 16.94
C GLY A 80 -13.77 -1.93 15.89
N THR A 81 -15.07 -1.62 15.89
CA THR A 81 -16.03 -2.16 14.92
C THR A 81 -15.75 -1.58 13.53
N GLU A 82 -15.54 -0.28 13.45
CA GLU A 82 -15.17 0.43 12.22
C GLU A 82 -13.79 -0.01 11.70
N ALA A 83 -12.83 -0.25 12.61
CA ALA A 83 -11.52 -0.79 12.27
C ALA A 83 -11.62 -2.17 11.63
N MET A 84 -12.38 -3.09 12.24
CA MET A 84 -12.61 -4.43 11.70
C MET A 84 -13.31 -4.37 10.34
N ALA A 85 -14.38 -3.58 10.21
CA ALA A 85 -15.10 -3.42 8.95
C ALA A 85 -14.19 -2.90 7.82
N SER A 86 -13.34 -1.92 8.11
CA SER A 86 -12.37 -1.38 7.15
C SER A 86 -11.33 -2.42 6.73
N MET A 87 -10.82 -3.22 7.68
CA MET A 87 -9.86 -4.29 7.37
C MET A 87 -10.48 -5.42 6.55
N GLU A 88 -11.75 -5.79 6.78
CA GLU A 88 -12.47 -6.75 5.92
C GLU A 88 -12.56 -6.25 4.48
N GLN A 89 -12.93 -4.99 4.27
CA GLN A 89 -12.97 -4.41 2.92
C GLN A 89 -11.60 -4.39 2.23
N LEU A 90 -10.53 -4.12 2.98
CA LEU A 90 -9.17 -4.16 2.46
C LEU A 90 -8.76 -5.60 2.09
N LEU A 91 -9.09 -6.60 2.92
CA LEU A 91 -8.82 -8.02 2.63
C LEU A 91 -9.54 -8.50 1.37
N ASP A 92 -10.78 -8.06 1.16
CA ASP A 92 -11.58 -8.35 -0.05
C ASP A 92 -11.04 -7.67 -1.32
N GLY A 93 -10.08 -6.74 -1.17
CA GLY A 93 -9.49 -5.98 -2.25
C GLY A 93 -10.33 -4.74 -2.56
N MET A 94 -10.18 -3.70 -1.74
CA MET A 94 -10.90 -2.44 -1.91
C MET A 94 -10.54 -1.72 -3.22
N HIS A 95 -9.27 -1.74 -3.64
CA HIS A 95 -8.81 -0.97 -4.81
C HIS A 95 -8.37 -1.87 -5.97
N ALA A 96 -7.79 -3.03 -5.67
CA ALA A 96 -7.26 -3.93 -6.69
C ALA A 96 -8.28 -4.35 -7.78
N PRO A 97 -9.56 -4.65 -7.47
CA PRO A 97 -10.56 -4.97 -8.47
C PRO A 97 -10.92 -3.79 -9.39
N LEU A 98 -10.86 -2.55 -8.89
CA LEU A 98 -11.11 -1.34 -9.70
C LEU A 98 -9.98 -1.15 -10.71
N TYR A 99 -8.73 -1.20 -10.22
CA TYR A 99 -7.54 -1.11 -11.06
C TYR A 99 -7.50 -2.21 -12.14
N ALA A 100 -7.86 -3.44 -11.80
CA ALA A 100 -7.90 -4.56 -12.73
C ALA A 100 -8.91 -4.37 -13.89
N LEU A 101 -9.95 -3.56 -13.69
CA LEU A 101 -10.89 -3.16 -14.75
C LEU A 101 -10.37 -1.97 -15.56
N VAL A 102 -9.80 -0.98 -14.88
CA VAL A 102 -9.43 0.31 -15.46
C VAL A 102 -8.10 0.26 -16.21
N HIS A 103 -7.04 -0.26 -15.59
CA HIS A 103 -5.68 -0.16 -16.11
C HIS A 103 -5.50 -0.82 -17.49
N PRO A 104 -6.03 -2.03 -17.76
CA PRO A 104 -5.89 -2.65 -19.09
C PRO A 104 -6.51 -1.81 -20.21
N LEU A 105 -7.65 -1.14 -19.95
CA LEU A 105 -8.31 -0.27 -20.93
C LEU A 105 -7.51 1.01 -21.17
N VAL A 106 -6.97 1.62 -20.10
CA VAL A 106 -6.07 2.77 -20.22
C VAL A 106 -4.83 2.39 -21.03
N ASN A 107 -4.22 1.25 -20.71
CA ASN A 107 -3.04 0.76 -21.41
C ASN A 107 -3.31 0.51 -22.90
N ALA A 108 -4.47 -0.08 -23.23
CA ALA A 108 -4.91 -0.30 -24.61
C ALA A 108 -5.23 1.00 -25.37
N ALA A 109 -5.68 2.04 -24.66
CA ALA A 109 -5.92 3.35 -25.26
C ALA A 109 -4.62 4.09 -25.57
N LEU A 110 -3.65 4.06 -24.66
CA LEU A 110 -2.38 4.77 -24.79
C LEU A 110 -1.42 4.13 -25.79
N ASN A 111 -1.39 2.79 -25.86
CA ASN A 111 -0.44 2.05 -26.70
C ASN A 111 -1.02 1.58 -28.04
N SER A 112 -2.19 2.10 -28.42
CA SER A 112 -2.82 1.74 -29.69
C SER A 112 -2.02 2.24 -30.90
N PRO A 113 -1.70 1.37 -31.87
CA PRO A 113 -1.15 1.82 -33.15
C PRO A 113 -2.23 2.44 -34.05
N GLU A 114 -3.50 2.13 -33.83
CA GLU A 114 -4.63 2.69 -34.58
C GLU A 114 -4.94 4.10 -34.11
N ARG A 115 -5.12 5.02 -35.08
CA ARG A 115 -5.52 6.40 -34.81
C ARG A 115 -6.90 6.45 -34.18
N ASP A 116 -6.98 6.95 -32.95
CA ASP A 116 -8.26 7.16 -32.27
C ASP A 116 -8.98 8.36 -32.90
N ARG A 117 -10.03 8.07 -33.67
CA ARG A 117 -10.79 9.10 -34.37
C ARG A 117 -11.73 9.78 -33.38
N PHE A 118 -11.48 11.06 -33.08
CA PHE A 118 -12.32 11.88 -32.20
C PHE A 118 -12.55 11.29 -30.79
N GLY A 119 -11.69 10.41 -30.29
CA GLY A 119 -11.84 9.83 -28.94
C GLY A 119 -12.80 8.64 -28.82
N GLU A 120 -13.26 8.08 -29.94
CA GLU A 120 -14.25 7.00 -29.98
C GLU A 120 -13.85 5.77 -29.16
N ARG A 121 -12.55 5.44 -29.10
CA ARG A 121 -12.07 4.34 -28.26
C ARG A 121 -12.26 4.63 -26.78
N ALA A 122 -11.88 5.82 -26.34
CA ALA A 122 -12.07 6.23 -24.96
C ALA A 122 -13.56 6.20 -24.59
N ASP A 123 -14.44 6.66 -25.49
CA ASP A 123 -15.89 6.63 -25.26
C ASP A 123 -16.44 5.21 -25.12
N ARG A 124 -15.96 4.25 -25.93
CA ARG A 124 -16.29 2.83 -25.77
C ARG A 124 -15.81 2.26 -24.45
N HIS A 125 -14.60 2.58 -24.01
CA HIS A 125 -14.08 2.14 -22.70
C HIS A 125 -14.94 2.70 -21.56
N ARG A 126 -15.30 3.98 -21.59
CA ARG A 126 -16.18 4.60 -20.58
C ARG A 126 -17.56 3.95 -20.56
N ALA A 127 -18.17 3.71 -21.72
CA ALA A 127 -19.45 3.04 -21.82
C ALA A 127 -19.40 1.60 -21.25
N PHE A 128 -18.34 0.85 -21.56
CA PHE A 128 -18.10 -0.47 -20.99
C PHE A 128 -17.96 -0.42 -19.46
N LEU A 129 -17.17 0.50 -18.92
CA LEU A 129 -16.97 0.64 -17.48
C LEU A 129 -18.27 0.98 -16.73
N ARG A 130 -19.14 1.83 -17.30
CA ARG A 130 -20.49 2.08 -16.74
C ARG A 130 -21.33 0.80 -16.69
N GLN A 131 -21.34 0.03 -17.76
CA GLN A 131 -22.09 -1.23 -17.82
C GLN A 131 -21.56 -2.25 -16.80
N VAL A 132 -20.24 -2.37 -16.67
CA VAL A 132 -19.61 -3.25 -15.68
C VAL A 132 -19.96 -2.80 -14.26
N GLY A 133 -19.87 -1.50 -13.95
CA GLY A 133 -20.23 -0.97 -12.64
C GLY A 133 -21.69 -1.24 -12.28
N ALA A 134 -22.61 -1.01 -13.22
CA ALA A 134 -24.03 -1.32 -13.02
C ALA A 134 -24.29 -2.83 -12.84
N PHE A 135 -23.65 -3.68 -13.65
CA PHE A 135 -23.77 -5.14 -13.53
C PHE A 135 -23.25 -5.67 -12.19
N ARG A 136 -22.20 -5.05 -11.65
CA ARG A 136 -21.64 -5.38 -10.33
C ARG A 136 -22.44 -4.80 -9.16
N GLY A 137 -23.50 -4.05 -9.42
CA GLY A 137 -24.32 -3.43 -8.38
C GLY A 137 -23.59 -2.32 -7.61
N MET A 138 -22.62 -1.64 -8.23
CA MET A 138 -21.95 -0.49 -7.61
C MET A 138 -22.96 0.66 -7.46
N ASP A 139 -22.99 1.29 -6.29
CA ASP A 139 -23.87 2.45 -6.03
C ASP A 139 -23.58 3.61 -6.99
N ASN A 140 -22.32 3.77 -7.41
CA ASN A 140 -21.90 4.78 -8.37
C ASN A 140 -21.04 4.17 -9.50
N PRO A 141 -21.65 3.73 -10.61
CA PRO A 141 -20.91 3.20 -11.77
C PRO A 141 -20.01 4.23 -12.47
N GLU A 142 -20.27 5.54 -12.33
CA GLU A 142 -19.41 6.59 -12.89
C GLU A 142 -18.05 6.67 -12.20
N ALA A 143 -17.89 6.08 -11.00
CA ALA A 143 -16.60 6.01 -10.32
C ALA A 143 -15.52 5.34 -11.19
N LEU A 144 -15.85 4.24 -11.88
CA LEU A 144 -14.91 3.56 -12.78
C LEU A 144 -14.52 4.42 -13.99
N VAL A 145 -15.45 5.23 -14.51
CA VAL A 145 -15.18 6.16 -15.62
C VAL A 145 -14.24 7.26 -15.17
N ARG A 146 -14.51 7.85 -14.00
CA ARG A 146 -13.65 8.87 -13.39
C ARG A 146 -12.25 8.33 -13.17
N ASP A 147 -12.12 7.14 -12.58
CA ASP A 147 -10.83 6.48 -12.35
C ASP A 147 -10.08 6.24 -13.68
N TYR A 148 -10.77 5.82 -14.74
CA TYR A 148 -10.18 5.68 -16.07
C TYR A 148 -9.62 6.99 -16.62
N ASP A 149 -10.38 8.07 -16.53
CA ASP A 149 -9.97 9.37 -17.06
C ASP A 149 -8.78 9.94 -16.25
N ILE A 150 -8.84 9.87 -14.93
CA ILE A 150 -7.77 10.31 -14.02
C ILE A 150 -6.52 9.48 -14.23
N TRP A 151 -6.63 8.15 -14.26
CA TRP A 151 -5.47 7.27 -14.42
C TRP A 151 -4.82 7.44 -15.80
N SER A 152 -5.63 7.61 -16.85
CA SER A 152 -5.12 7.97 -18.18
C SER A 152 -4.36 9.31 -18.16
N GLN A 153 -4.88 10.30 -17.44
CA GLN A 153 -4.24 11.60 -17.31
C GLN A 153 -2.93 11.52 -16.53
N ALA A 154 -2.88 10.78 -15.42
CA ALA A 154 -1.68 10.59 -14.61
C ALA A 154 -0.54 9.99 -15.45
N ILE A 155 -0.82 8.97 -16.27
CA ILE A 155 0.18 8.36 -17.16
C ILE A 155 0.61 9.35 -18.27
N LYS A 156 -0.33 10.06 -18.90
CA LYS A 156 -0.01 11.05 -19.96
C LYS A 156 0.85 12.21 -19.46
N LEU A 157 0.70 12.58 -18.19
CA LEU A 157 1.48 13.61 -17.53
C LEU A 157 2.79 13.09 -16.92
N ASP A 158 3.13 11.81 -17.17
CA ASP A 158 4.32 11.13 -16.64
C ASP A 158 4.40 11.14 -15.10
N LEU A 159 3.25 11.15 -14.41
CA LEU A 159 3.17 11.04 -12.95
C LEU A 159 3.39 9.60 -12.46
N THR A 160 3.74 8.69 -13.35
CA THR A 160 4.04 7.28 -13.07
C THR A 160 5.52 6.93 -13.26
N GLY A 161 6.39 7.92 -13.52
CA GLY A 161 7.81 7.70 -13.81
C GLY A 161 8.60 7.03 -12.68
N HIS A 162 8.12 7.09 -11.43
CA HIS A 162 8.71 6.41 -10.27
C HIS A 162 8.33 4.92 -10.16
N LEU A 163 7.44 4.42 -11.01
CA LEU A 163 6.96 3.04 -11.01
C LEU A 163 7.84 2.12 -11.86
N VAL A 164 7.79 0.82 -11.56
CA VAL A 164 8.40 -0.22 -12.41
C VAL A 164 7.63 -0.32 -13.74
N GLN A 165 8.34 -0.66 -14.82
CA GLN A 165 7.75 -0.95 -16.13
C GLN A 165 8.06 -2.39 -16.57
N PRO A 166 7.09 -3.13 -17.14
CA PRO A 166 5.68 -2.77 -17.26
C PRO A 166 5.01 -2.65 -15.88
N LEU A 167 3.96 -1.84 -15.80
CA LEU A 167 3.19 -1.68 -14.56
C LEU A 167 2.64 -3.04 -14.08
N PRO A 168 2.64 -3.31 -12.77
CA PRO A 168 2.03 -4.51 -12.20
C PRO A 168 0.58 -4.69 -12.63
N ALA A 169 0.19 -5.91 -12.99
CA ALA A 169 -1.20 -6.22 -13.39
C ALA A 169 -2.18 -6.23 -12.20
N ASP A 170 -1.66 -6.20 -10.97
CA ASP A 170 -2.38 -6.27 -9.71
C ASP A 170 -1.72 -5.31 -8.71
N ILE A 171 -2.54 -4.76 -7.81
CA ILE A 171 -2.13 -3.77 -6.81
C ILE A 171 -2.60 -4.13 -5.39
N GLN A 172 -3.01 -5.36 -5.14
CA GLN A 172 -3.58 -5.77 -3.85
C GLN A 172 -2.61 -5.63 -2.68
N ALA A 173 -1.30 -5.58 -2.92
CA ALA A 173 -0.29 -5.23 -1.91
C ALA A 173 -0.57 -3.89 -1.21
N TRP A 174 -1.15 -2.91 -1.91
CA TRP A 174 -1.59 -1.63 -1.31
C TRP A 174 -2.67 -1.84 -0.25
N ASP A 175 -3.65 -2.70 -0.54
CA ASP A 175 -4.72 -3.01 0.41
C ASP A 175 -4.20 -3.86 1.57
N LEU A 176 -3.39 -4.89 1.30
CA LEU A 176 -2.86 -5.81 2.32
C LEU A 176 -1.88 -5.13 3.27
N ALA A 177 -1.01 -4.25 2.79
CA ALA A 177 -0.13 -3.46 3.65
C ALA A 177 -0.94 -2.58 4.63
N ARG A 178 -2.11 -2.10 4.20
CA ARG A 178 -3.01 -1.28 5.02
C ARG A 178 -3.82 -2.08 6.02
N VAL A 179 -4.13 -3.34 5.76
CA VAL A 179 -4.71 -4.23 6.79
C VAL A 179 -3.77 -4.25 8.00
N VAL A 180 -2.49 -4.50 7.78
CA VAL A 180 -1.48 -4.52 8.85
C VAL A 180 -1.33 -3.16 9.52
N ALA A 181 -1.34 -2.08 8.74
CA ALA A 181 -1.25 -0.72 9.26
C ALA A 181 -2.43 -0.37 10.18
N VAL A 182 -3.66 -0.65 9.74
CA VAL A 182 -4.90 -0.38 10.50
C VAL A 182 -4.97 -1.27 11.74
N ALA A 183 -4.66 -2.56 11.63
CA ALA A 183 -4.65 -3.48 12.78
C ALA A 183 -3.73 -2.98 13.90
N ARG A 184 -2.51 -2.56 13.54
CA ARG A 184 -1.51 -2.06 14.50
C ARG A 184 -1.89 -0.72 15.10
N MET A 185 -2.42 0.21 14.30
CA MET A 185 -2.93 1.49 14.82
C MET A 185 -4.11 1.26 15.75
N ALA A 186 -5.06 0.41 15.39
CA ALA A 186 -6.26 0.14 16.19
C ALA A 186 -5.91 -0.57 17.51
N PHE A 187 -4.94 -1.49 17.50
CA PHE A 187 -4.39 -2.06 18.73
C PHE A 187 -3.71 -0.99 19.59
N THR A 188 -2.84 -0.15 19.00
CA THR A 188 -2.15 0.93 19.72
C THR A 188 -3.11 1.97 20.31
N ALA A 189 -4.21 2.28 19.61
CA ALA A 189 -5.27 3.15 20.07
C ALA A 189 -6.09 2.58 21.25
N GLY A 190 -6.01 1.26 21.47
CA GLY A 190 -6.86 0.51 22.40
C GLY A 190 -8.26 0.21 21.85
N TYR A 191 -8.43 0.22 20.53
CA TYR A 191 -9.69 -0.16 19.86
C TYR A 191 -9.83 -1.67 19.68
N LEU A 192 -8.71 -2.40 19.61
CA LEU A 192 -8.67 -3.85 19.45
C LEU A 192 -7.79 -4.48 20.54
N GLU A 193 -8.17 -5.69 20.94
CA GLU A 193 -7.31 -6.58 21.70
C GLU A 193 -6.23 -7.21 20.80
N ALA A 194 -5.14 -7.69 21.42
CA ALA A 194 -3.99 -8.23 20.70
C ALA A 194 -4.35 -9.41 19.79
N ASP A 195 -5.18 -10.35 20.28
CA ASP A 195 -5.56 -11.55 19.52
C ASP A 195 -6.32 -11.19 18.23
N THR A 196 -7.24 -10.23 18.32
CA THR A 196 -7.99 -9.73 17.15
C THR A 196 -7.08 -9.02 16.17
N ALA A 197 -6.16 -8.17 16.64
CA ALA A 197 -5.21 -7.49 15.78
C ALA A 197 -4.27 -8.48 15.06
N TRP A 198 -3.78 -9.49 15.78
CA TRP A 198 -2.96 -10.56 15.20
C TRP A 198 -3.71 -11.37 14.15
N ASP A 199 -4.98 -11.72 14.38
CA ASP A 199 -5.80 -12.42 13.39
C ASP A 199 -5.84 -11.66 12.05
N TYR A 200 -6.10 -10.35 12.07
CA TYR A 200 -6.11 -9.54 10.85
C TYR A 200 -4.73 -9.43 10.18
N VAL A 201 -3.67 -9.23 10.97
CA VAL A 201 -2.29 -9.19 10.45
C VAL A 201 -1.97 -10.51 9.74
N MET A 202 -2.30 -11.65 10.35
CA MET A 202 -2.04 -12.98 9.81
C MET A 202 -2.90 -13.31 8.59
N ARG A 203 -4.17 -12.88 8.56
CA ARG A 203 -5.06 -13.07 7.40
C ARG A 203 -4.59 -12.35 6.14
N ALA A 204 -3.77 -11.30 6.26
CA ALA A 204 -3.20 -10.59 5.12
C ALA A 204 -2.05 -11.35 4.44
N LEU A 205 -1.39 -12.30 5.12
CA LEU A 205 -0.21 -13.01 4.60
C LEU A 205 -0.51 -14.01 3.49
N PRO A 206 -1.48 -14.95 3.62
CA PRO A 206 -1.80 -15.89 2.55
C PRO A 206 -2.16 -15.23 1.20
N PRO A 207 -3.01 -14.18 1.12
CA PRO A 207 -3.31 -13.55 -0.16
C PRO A 207 -2.10 -12.82 -0.77
N ALA A 208 -1.17 -12.31 0.05
CA ALA A 208 0.09 -11.72 -0.42
C ALA A 208 1.01 -12.79 -1.01
N GLN A 209 1.25 -13.89 -0.29
CA GLN A 209 2.11 -14.99 -0.74
C GLN A 209 1.58 -15.65 -2.02
N LYS A 210 0.26 -15.75 -2.17
CA LYS A 210 -0.37 -16.27 -3.40
C LYS A 210 -0.10 -15.41 -4.65
N ARG A 211 0.10 -14.10 -4.48
CA ARG A 211 0.19 -13.13 -5.59
C ARG A 211 1.62 -12.73 -5.91
N TYR A 212 2.48 -12.61 -4.91
CA TYR A 212 3.80 -12.03 -5.05
C TYR A 212 4.90 -13.03 -4.69
N ARG A 213 5.86 -13.22 -5.59
CA ARG A 213 6.95 -14.18 -5.36
C ARG A 213 7.99 -13.70 -4.35
N ASN A 214 8.10 -12.39 -4.14
CA ASN A 214 9.09 -11.79 -3.26
C ASN A 214 8.70 -10.34 -2.88
N TRP A 215 9.45 -9.76 -1.95
CA TRP A 215 9.25 -8.39 -1.49
C TRP A 215 9.41 -7.31 -2.57
N ARG A 216 10.17 -7.58 -3.65
CA ARG A 216 10.27 -6.64 -4.77
C ARG A 216 8.95 -6.56 -5.53
N GLN A 217 8.36 -7.70 -5.87
CA GLN A 217 7.03 -7.73 -6.51
C GLN A 217 5.96 -7.13 -5.60
N PHE A 218 5.96 -7.45 -4.30
CA PHE A 218 5.03 -6.87 -3.33
C PHE A 218 5.17 -5.34 -3.26
N GLY A 219 6.40 -4.83 -3.12
CA GLY A 219 6.67 -3.40 -3.04
C GLY A 219 6.30 -2.64 -4.32
N ASP A 220 6.64 -3.19 -5.50
CA ASP A 220 6.28 -2.58 -6.78
C ASP A 220 4.75 -2.52 -6.97
N ALA A 221 4.02 -3.58 -6.59
CA ALA A 221 2.55 -3.60 -6.61
C ALA A 221 1.95 -2.62 -5.59
N TYR A 222 2.54 -2.53 -4.39
CA TYR A 222 2.14 -1.57 -3.36
C TYR A 222 2.27 -0.12 -3.85
N LEU A 223 3.41 0.23 -4.45
CA LEU A 223 3.64 1.60 -4.95
C LEU A 223 2.73 1.94 -6.13
N THR A 224 2.46 0.96 -6.99
CA THR A 224 1.50 1.11 -8.09
C THR A 224 0.09 1.35 -7.55
N GLY A 225 -0.31 0.60 -6.53
CA GLY A 225 -1.61 0.76 -5.88
C GLY A 225 -1.78 2.10 -5.18
N TRP A 226 -0.77 2.53 -4.41
CA TRP A 226 -0.79 3.88 -3.82
C TRP A 226 -0.85 4.95 -4.92
N THR A 227 -0.10 4.80 -6.01
CA THR A 227 -0.07 5.80 -7.09
C THR A 227 -1.40 5.90 -7.82
N TYR A 228 -2.04 4.76 -8.12
CA TYR A 228 -3.39 4.72 -8.69
C TYR A 228 -4.42 5.38 -7.77
N TRP A 229 -4.43 4.99 -6.50
CA TRP A 229 -5.34 5.56 -5.50
C TRP A 229 -5.10 7.07 -5.33
N GLN A 230 -3.84 7.50 -5.15
CA GLN A 230 -3.49 8.90 -4.95
C GLN A 230 -3.84 9.76 -6.17
N ALA A 231 -3.74 9.21 -7.39
CA ALA A 231 -4.19 9.93 -8.59
C ALA A 231 -5.68 10.29 -8.49
N CYS A 232 -6.50 9.36 -7.97
CA CYS A 232 -7.94 9.50 -7.81
C CYS A 232 -8.33 10.43 -6.65
N GLU A 233 -7.48 10.53 -5.62
CA GLU A 233 -7.67 11.42 -4.47
C GLU A 233 -7.16 12.84 -4.74
N ASP A 234 -5.87 12.97 -5.08
CA ASP A 234 -5.20 14.25 -5.26
C ASP A 234 -3.94 14.10 -6.13
N MET A 235 -4.03 14.56 -7.39
CA MET A 235 -2.91 14.55 -8.34
C MET A 235 -1.75 15.45 -7.92
N ALA A 236 -1.98 16.53 -7.17
CA ALA A 236 -0.91 17.42 -6.72
C ALA A 236 -0.03 16.71 -5.68
N VAL A 237 -0.65 15.97 -4.76
CA VAL A 237 0.06 15.11 -3.79
C VAL A 237 0.78 13.97 -4.50
N LEU A 238 0.17 13.36 -5.53
CA LEU A 238 0.87 12.34 -6.33
C LEU A 238 2.16 12.91 -6.96
N LYS A 239 2.07 14.08 -7.59
CA LYS A 239 3.19 14.72 -8.28
C LYS A 239 4.40 14.97 -7.36
N SER A 240 4.16 15.34 -6.11
CA SER A 240 5.25 15.64 -5.16
C SER A 240 5.71 14.41 -4.35
N GLY A 241 4.87 13.39 -4.20
CA GLY A 241 5.13 12.27 -3.27
C GLY A 241 5.67 10.96 -3.89
N GLY A 242 5.56 10.75 -5.20
CA GLY A 242 5.89 9.47 -5.84
C GLY A 242 7.34 9.01 -5.64
N THR A 243 8.29 9.91 -5.88
CA THR A 243 9.73 9.61 -5.77
C THR A 243 10.15 9.31 -4.33
N ASP A 244 9.64 10.07 -3.35
CA ASP A 244 9.93 9.83 -1.92
C ASP A 244 9.52 8.41 -1.51
N ARG A 245 8.31 7.99 -1.88
CA ARG A 245 7.83 6.63 -1.60
C ARG A 245 8.64 5.55 -2.32
N ARG A 246 9.10 5.81 -3.54
CA ARG A 246 10.01 4.90 -4.25
C ARG A 246 11.33 4.73 -3.49
N LEU A 247 11.89 5.82 -2.97
CA LEU A 247 13.10 5.77 -2.15
C LEU A 247 12.88 4.96 -0.86
N GLU A 248 11.72 5.09 -0.22
CA GLU A 248 11.37 4.26 0.95
C GLU A 248 11.37 2.76 0.64
N LEU A 249 10.82 2.35 -0.52
CA LEU A 249 10.89 0.95 -0.94
C LEU A 249 12.31 0.49 -1.23
N VAL A 250 13.14 1.35 -1.83
CA VAL A 250 14.55 1.06 -2.05
C VAL A 250 15.27 0.83 -0.72
N ARG A 251 14.99 1.63 0.32
CA ARG A 251 15.50 1.40 1.68
C ARG A 251 15.10 0.04 2.20
N LEU A 252 13.81 -0.31 2.13
CA LEU A 252 13.35 -1.63 2.57
C LEU A 252 14.02 -2.78 1.79
N TRP A 253 14.25 -2.63 0.49
CA TRP A 253 14.89 -3.69 -0.31
C TRP A 253 16.39 -3.83 -0.13
N MET A 254 17.08 -2.86 0.46
CA MET A 254 18.53 -2.80 0.43
C MET A 254 19.17 -2.67 1.81
N ARG A 255 18.52 -2.01 2.77
CA ARG A 255 19.06 -1.83 4.12
C ARG A 255 19.16 -3.19 4.84
N PRO A 256 20.33 -3.57 5.37
CA PRO A 256 20.48 -4.83 6.11
C PRO A 256 19.54 -4.95 7.32
N THR A 257 19.20 -3.82 7.93
CA THR A 257 18.32 -3.75 9.10
C THR A 257 16.84 -3.91 8.75
N SER A 258 16.46 -3.83 7.46
CA SER A 258 15.08 -3.92 7.02
C SER A 258 14.48 -5.32 7.23
N PRO A 259 13.19 -5.42 7.63
CA PRO A 259 12.49 -6.71 7.68
C PRO A 259 12.52 -7.47 6.35
N TRP A 260 12.45 -6.78 5.21
CA TRP A 260 12.47 -7.41 3.87
C TRP A 260 13.83 -8.01 3.51
N ARG A 261 14.88 -7.70 4.28
CA ARG A 261 16.20 -8.33 4.21
C ARG A 261 16.40 -9.44 5.23
N ARG A 262 15.59 -9.48 6.29
CA ARG A 262 15.68 -10.48 7.36
C ARG A 262 14.85 -11.72 7.11
N ILE A 263 13.67 -11.57 6.50
CA ILE A 263 12.77 -12.68 6.20
C ILE A 263 12.31 -12.60 4.75
N ALA A 264 12.17 -13.75 4.07
CA ALA A 264 11.57 -13.81 2.74
C ALA A 264 10.04 -13.80 2.83
N LEU A 265 9.36 -13.22 1.83
CA LEU A 265 7.90 -13.20 1.75
C LEU A 265 7.32 -14.63 1.72
N GLN A 266 7.95 -15.49 0.92
CA GLN A 266 7.58 -16.90 0.85
C GLN A 266 8.20 -17.64 2.04
N GLY A 267 7.44 -18.57 2.62
CA GLY A 267 7.99 -19.56 3.55
C GLY A 267 8.93 -20.51 2.82
N GLU A 268 9.81 -21.17 3.59
CA GLU A 268 10.54 -22.35 3.11
C GLU A 268 9.61 -23.56 2.93
#